data_AF-A0A2H5WA40-F1
#
_entry.id   AF-A0A2H5WA40-F1
#
_cell.length_a   1.000
_cell.length_b   1.000
_cell.length_c   1.000
_cell.angle_alpha   90.00
_cell.angle_beta   90.00
_cell.angle_gamma   90.00
#
_symmetry.space_group_name_H-M   'P 1'
#
loop_
_entity.id
_entity.type
_entity.pdbx_description
1 polymer ?
#
loop_
_entity_poly.entity_id
_entity_poly.type
_entity_poly.pdbx_seq_one_letter_code
_entity_poly.pdbx_strand_id
1 'polypeptide(L)'
;MHVNRAPFAGVVTAQVGQRGRFRPAFRPDAPRVNEQVHTYIVSDGQPWRLIQTAGVLARRIRRWVRPGQWVDRGQPVGMILLGSRVDVLLPAGVVPTVRVGQRVRAGETPIARGGYAVQADGS
;
A
#
# COMPACT_ATOMS: atom_id res chain seq x y z
N MET A 1 -10.84 11.18 -7.62
CA MET A 1 -10.69 10.63 -6.24
C MET A 1 -9.77 9.42 -6.31
N HIS A 2 -8.77 9.28 -5.43
CA HIS A 2 -7.88 8.10 -5.42
C HIS A 2 -8.24 7.17 -4.26
N VAL A 3 -9.05 6.15 -4.58
CA VAL A 3 -9.24 4.99 -3.71
C VAL A 3 -8.01 4.09 -3.82
N ASN A 4 -7.47 3.67 -2.69
CA ASN A 4 -6.38 2.72 -2.64
C ASN A 4 -6.92 1.36 -2.21
N ARG A 5 -6.55 0.32 -2.97
CA ARG A 5 -7.04 -1.04 -2.81
C ARG A 5 -5.91 -1.95 -2.36
N ALA A 6 -6.22 -2.95 -1.54
CA ALA A 6 -5.27 -3.98 -1.15
C ALA A 6 -4.79 -4.73 -2.41
N PRO A 7 -3.48 -4.81 -2.68
CA PRO A 7 -3.00 -5.53 -3.86
C PRO A 7 -3.06 -7.06 -3.69
N PHE A 8 -3.26 -7.54 -2.47
CA PHE A 8 -3.33 -8.94 -2.05
C PHE A 8 -4.29 -9.07 -0.85
N ALA A 9 -4.72 -10.29 -0.54
CA ALA A 9 -5.56 -10.58 0.63
C ALA A 9 -4.70 -10.80 1.88
N GLY A 10 -5.23 -10.63 3.08
CA GLY A 10 -4.52 -10.94 4.32
C GLY A 10 -5.03 -10.19 5.54
N VAL A 11 -4.32 -10.32 6.66
CA VAL A 11 -4.67 -9.69 7.93
C VAL A 11 -3.92 -8.37 8.09
N VAL A 12 -4.65 -7.28 8.31
CA VAL A 12 -4.06 -6.00 8.70
C VAL A 12 -3.48 -6.14 10.10
N THR A 13 -2.16 -6.05 10.24
CA THR A 13 -1.49 -6.19 11.54
C THR A 13 -1.28 -4.85 12.24
N ALA A 14 -1.12 -3.77 11.48
CA ALA A 14 -0.95 -2.44 12.03
C ALA A 14 -1.39 -1.35 11.04
N GLN A 15 -1.79 -0.21 11.58
CA GLN A 15 -1.99 1.00 10.81
C GLN A 15 -1.45 2.22 11.57
N VAL A 16 -0.38 2.81 11.05
CA VAL A 16 0.39 3.86 11.74
C VAL A 16 0.32 5.14 10.91
N GLY A 17 -0.08 6.24 11.57
CA GLY A 17 -0.11 7.56 10.95
C GLY A 17 1.05 8.43 11.38
N GLN A 18 1.62 9.17 10.44
CA GLN A 18 2.63 10.19 10.69
C GLN A 18 2.09 11.53 10.21
N ARG A 19 2.03 12.52 11.12
CA ARG A 19 1.66 13.89 10.73
C ARG A 19 2.81 14.52 9.96
N GLY A 20 2.49 15.35 8.98
CA GLY A 20 3.49 16.04 8.18
C GLY A 20 2.97 17.30 7.51
N ARG A 21 3.78 17.82 6.60
CA ARG A 21 3.51 18.97 5.73
C ARG A 21 2.74 18.50 4.48
N PHE A 22 2.54 19.43 3.54
CA PHE A 22 1.81 19.18 2.30
C PHE A 22 2.63 19.67 1.10
N ARG A 23 3.76 19.02 0.82
CA ARG A 23 4.58 19.24 -0.40
C ARG A 23 3.99 18.46 -1.59
N PRO A 24 4.36 18.77 -2.86
CA PRO A 24 3.92 17.98 -4.01
C PRO A 24 4.39 16.53 -3.89
N ALA A 25 3.49 15.55 -4.00
CA ALA A 25 3.80 14.14 -3.72
C ALA A 25 4.77 13.48 -4.71
N PHE A 26 5.02 14.13 -5.86
CA PHE A 26 6.04 13.70 -6.82
C PHE A 26 7.46 14.09 -6.41
N ARG A 27 7.65 14.98 -5.41
CA ARG A 27 8.99 15.34 -4.96
C ARG A 27 9.65 14.21 -4.16
N PRO A 28 10.97 14.00 -4.29
CA PRO A 28 11.69 12.94 -3.59
C PRO A 28 11.61 13.03 -2.05
N ASP A 29 11.50 14.25 -1.50
CA ASP A 29 11.41 14.51 -0.07
C ASP A 29 10.00 14.32 0.49
N ALA A 30 8.97 14.30 -0.36
CA ALA A 30 7.57 14.24 0.07
C ALA A 30 7.27 13.07 1.01
N PRO A 31 7.76 11.83 0.78
CA PRO A 31 7.54 10.72 1.72
C PRO A 31 8.19 10.92 3.09
N ARG A 32 9.14 11.84 3.26
CA ARG A 32 9.79 12.09 4.56
C ARG A 32 9.12 13.21 5.34
N VAL A 33 8.47 14.14 4.64
CA VAL A 33 7.97 15.38 5.25
C VAL A 33 6.46 15.49 5.23
N ASN A 34 5.75 14.76 4.37
CA ASN A 34 4.30 14.85 4.26
C ASN A 34 3.57 13.91 5.21
N GLU A 35 2.27 14.14 5.41
CA GLU A 35 1.40 13.20 6.11
C GLU A 35 1.41 11.82 5.43
N GLN A 36 1.63 10.79 6.25
CA GLN A 36 1.62 9.40 5.81
C GLN A 36 0.69 8.52 6.64
N VAL A 37 0.13 7.51 5.98
CA VAL A 37 -0.47 6.35 6.64
C VAL A 37 0.20 5.10 6.12
N HIS A 38 0.75 4.30 7.03
CA HIS A 38 1.30 3.00 6.75
C HIS A 38 0.30 1.95 7.16
N THR A 39 -0.05 1.06 6.24
CA THR A 39 -0.86 -0.12 6.51
C THR A 39 0.02 -1.34 6.32
N TYR A 40 0.12 -2.14 7.37
CA TYR A 40 0.87 -3.39 7.39
C TYR A 40 -0.13 -4.54 7.26
N ILE A 41 0.15 -5.47 6.35
CA ILE A 41 -0.71 -6.60 6.06
C ILE A 41 0.16 -7.84 6.01
N VAL A 42 -0.24 -8.91 6.68
CA VAL A 42 0.40 -10.22 6.58
C VAL A 42 -0.47 -11.13 5.71
N SER A 43 0.15 -11.74 4.71
CA SER A 43 -0.45 -12.77 3.85
C SER A 43 0.48 -13.96 3.86
N ASP A 44 0.00 -15.14 4.24
CA ASP A 44 0.77 -16.38 4.24
C ASP A 44 2.14 -16.25 4.93
N GLY A 45 2.14 -15.62 6.11
CA GLY A 45 3.35 -15.37 6.91
C GLY A 45 4.27 -14.26 6.37
N GLN A 46 4.01 -13.69 5.19
CA GLN A 46 4.84 -12.65 4.59
C GLN A 46 4.36 -11.24 4.91
N PRO A 47 5.25 -10.32 5.32
CA PRO A 47 4.89 -8.95 5.66
C PRO A 47 4.86 -8.06 4.43
N TRP A 48 3.75 -7.38 4.24
CA TRP A 48 3.56 -6.38 3.20
C TRP A 48 3.24 -5.02 3.81
N ARG A 49 3.59 -3.95 3.09
CA ARG A 49 3.32 -2.59 3.55
C ARG A 49 2.81 -1.71 2.41
N LEU A 50 1.68 -1.06 2.66
CA LEU A 50 1.16 0.02 1.84
C LEU A 50 1.45 1.35 2.53
N ILE A 51 2.00 2.32 1.81
CA ILE A 51 2.24 3.67 2.31
C ILE A 51 1.44 4.65 1.47
N GLN A 52 0.53 5.33 2.12
CA GLN A 52 -0.25 6.42 1.56
C GLN A 52 0.43 7.72 1.94
N THR A 53 0.86 8.52 0.96
CA THR A 53 1.46 9.84 1.18
C THR A 53 0.57 10.92 0.59
N ALA A 54 0.09 11.83 1.44
CA ALA A 54 -0.69 12.98 1.00
C ALA A 54 0.22 14.01 0.30
N GLY A 55 -0.31 14.76 -0.67
CA GLY A 55 0.40 15.87 -1.32
C GLY A 55 -0.24 17.23 -1.03
N VAL A 56 0.21 18.29 -1.72
CA VAL A 56 -0.21 19.70 -1.49
C VAL A 56 -1.71 19.88 -1.37
N LEU A 57 -2.48 19.22 -2.24
CA LEU A 57 -3.93 19.39 -2.32
C LEU A 57 -4.69 18.47 -1.35
N ALA A 58 -4.04 17.43 -0.81
CA ALA A 58 -4.64 16.47 0.10
C ALA A 58 -4.26 16.79 1.55
N ARG A 59 -5.25 17.19 2.37
CA ARG A 59 -5.01 17.56 3.77
C ARG A 59 -5.15 16.42 4.77
N ARG A 60 -5.71 15.28 4.37
CA ARG A 60 -5.97 14.11 5.22
C ARG A 60 -5.99 12.83 4.40
N ILE A 61 -5.56 11.74 5.02
CA ILE A 61 -5.74 10.37 4.51
C ILE A 61 -6.89 9.71 5.27
N ARG A 62 -7.89 9.21 4.54
CA ARG A 62 -8.97 8.41 5.15
C ARG A 62 -8.53 6.95 5.26
N ARG A 63 -8.69 6.41 6.46
CA ARG A 63 -8.36 5.04 6.83
C ARG A 63 -9.66 4.24 6.93
N TRP A 64 -9.75 3.12 6.23
CA TRP A 64 -10.97 2.29 6.23
C TRP A 64 -10.78 0.90 6.81
N VAL A 65 -9.54 0.53 7.07
CA VAL A 65 -9.19 -0.74 7.70
C VAL A 65 -8.53 -0.52 9.05
N ARG A 66 -8.63 -1.51 9.93
CA ARG A 66 -8.08 -1.49 11.29
C ARG A 66 -7.24 -2.76 11.57
N PRO A 67 -6.31 -2.72 12.54
CA PRO A 67 -5.62 -3.93 12.98
C PRO A 67 -6.58 -5.07 13.34
N GLY A 68 -6.22 -6.30 13.01
CA GLY A 68 -7.02 -7.51 13.18
C GLY A 68 -8.05 -7.76 12.07
N GLN A 69 -8.24 -6.81 11.15
CA GLN A 69 -9.18 -6.98 10.05
C GLN A 69 -8.58 -7.80 8.90
N TRP A 70 -9.33 -8.80 8.43
CA TRP A 70 -9.07 -9.43 7.14
C TRP A 70 -9.46 -8.50 5.99
N VAL A 71 -8.62 -8.41 4.97
CA VAL A 71 -8.92 -7.69 3.72
C VAL A 71 -8.78 -8.63 2.54
N ASP A 72 -9.73 -8.57 1.60
CA ASP A 72 -9.62 -9.28 0.34
C ASP A 72 -8.76 -8.52 -0.66
N ARG A 73 -8.19 -9.26 -1.62
CA ARG A 73 -7.50 -8.63 -2.75
C ARG A 73 -8.46 -7.72 -3.50
N GLY A 74 -8.03 -6.48 -3.74
CA GLY A 74 -8.84 -5.45 -4.38
C GLY A 74 -9.79 -4.71 -3.42
N GLN A 75 -9.91 -5.12 -2.16
CA GLN A 75 -10.73 -4.43 -1.17
C GLN A 75 -10.19 -3.00 -0.95
N PRO A 76 -11.06 -1.97 -0.90
CA PRO A 76 -10.62 -0.62 -0.56
C PRO A 76 -10.08 -0.54 0.87
N VAL A 77 -8.86 -0.01 1.02
CA VAL A 77 -8.19 0.11 2.34
C VAL A 77 -8.11 1.55 2.86
N GLY A 78 -8.20 2.51 1.95
CA GLY A 78 -8.19 3.91 2.29
C GLY A 78 -8.34 4.80 1.07
N MET A 79 -8.26 6.11 1.31
CA MET A 79 -8.44 7.12 0.27
C MET A 79 -7.57 8.34 0.54
N ILE A 80 -7.08 8.90 -0.57
CA ILE A 80 -6.40 10.19 -0.57
C ILE A 80 -6.99 11.06 -1.70
N LEU A 81 -7.08 12.37 -1.45
CA LEU A 81 -7.47 13.36 -2.48
C LEU A 81 -6.38 13.48 -3.56
N LEU A 82 -6.65 14.32 -4.58
CA LEU A 82 -5.77 14.52 -5.73
C LEU A 82 -4.35 14.94 -5.32
N GLY A 83 -3.36 14.54 -6.12
CA GLY A 83 -1.95 14.89 -5.91
C GLY A 83 -1.26 14.04 -4.84
N SER A 84 -1.74 12.81 -4.61
CA SER A 84 -1.18 11.85 -3.66
C SER A 84 -0.23 10.85 -4.32
N ARG A 85 0.53 10.13 -3.47
CA ARG A 85 1.41 9.02 -3.86
C ARG A 85 1.07 7.78 -3.01
N VAL A 86 1.21 6.60 -3.61
CA VAL A 86 1.14 5.32 -2.91
C VAL A 86 2.36 4.49 -3.21
N ASP A 87 3.00 3.98 -2.17
CA ASP A 87 4.09 3.02 -2.26
C ASP A 87 3.64 1.64 -1.77
N VAL A 88 3.97 0.59 -2.50
CA VAL A 88 3.75 -0.80 -2.12
C VAL A 88 5.12 -1.43 -1.91
N LEU A 89 5.43 -1.80 -0.67
CA LEU A 89 6.66 -2.52 -0.37
C LEU A 89 6.36 -4.02 -0.46
N LEU A 90 7.09 -4.68 -1.34
CA LEU A 90 6.98 -6.11 -1.58
C LEU A 90 7.87 -6.88 -0.59
N PRO A 91 7.43 -8.05 -0.10
CA PRO A 91 8.29 -8.97 0.62
C PRO A 91 9.47 -9.44 -0.22
N ALA A 92 10.50 -9.98 0.44
CA ALA A 92 11.59 -10.66 -0.25
C ALA A 92 11.05 -11.84 -1.08
N GLY A 93 11.65 -12.08 -2.24
CA GLY A 93 11.25 -13.18 -3.14
C GLY A 93 10.05 -12.87 -4.04
N VAL A 94 9.33 -11.76 -3.82
CA VAL A 94 8.26 -11.31 -4.73
C VAL A 94 8.85 -10.46 -5.85
N VAL A 95 8.52 -10.79 -7.10
CA VAL A 95 9.06 -10.12 -8.29
C VAL A 95 8.05 -9.07 -8.80
N PRO A 96 8.44 -7.79 -8.94
CA PRO A 96 7.60 -6.80 -9.60
C PRO A 96 7.28 -7.20 -11.05
N THR A 97 6.04 -7.01 -11.48
CA THR A 97 5.61 -7.25 -12.88
C THR A 97 5.43 -5.98 -13.69
N VAL A 98 5.80 -4.85 -13.12
CA VAL A 98 5.70 -3.53 -13.74
C VAL A 98 7.08 -2.88 -13.85
N ARG A 99 7.23 -2.00 -14.83
CA ARG A 99 8.47 -1.24 -15.07
C ARG A 99 8.31 0.22 -14.67
N VAL A 100 9.42 0.89 -14.37
CA VAL A 100 9.42 2.34 -14.12
C VAL A 100 8.82 3.07 -15.32
N GLY A 101 7.90 4.00 -15.06
CA GLY A 101 7.18 4.75 -16.09
C GLY A 101 5.98 4.03 -16.71
N GLN A 102 5.75 2.75 -16.41
CA GLN A 102 4.59 2.02 -16.89
C GLN A 102 3.30 2.58 -16.27
N ARG A 103 2.30 2.85 -17.12
CA ARG A 103 0.95 3.18 -16.64
C ARG A 103 0.28 1.92 -16.10
N VAL A 104 -0.28 2.02 -14.89
CA VAL A 104 -1.01 0.95 -14.20
C VAL A 104 -2.45 1.38 -13.95
N ARG A 105 -3.36 0.41 -13.88
CA ARG A 105 -4.77 0.60 -13.52
C ARG A 105 -5.08 -0.17 -12.24
N ALA A 106 -5.68 0.51 -11.27
CA ALA A 106 -6.03 -0.08 -9.99
C ALA A 106 -7.05 -1.21 -10.17
N GLY A 107 -6.79 -2.39 -9.58
CA GLY A 107 -7.65 -3.56 -9.70
C GLY A 107 -7.47 -4.36 -10.99
N GLU A 108 -6.79 -3.83 -11.99
CA GLU A 108 -6.60 -4.49 -13.30
C GLU A 108 -5.14 -4.90 -13.53
N THR A 109 -4.19 -3.99 -13.32
CA THR A 109 -2.77 -4.26 -13.58
C THR A 109 -2.13 -4.98 -12.39
N PRO A 110 -1.64 -6.23 -12.56
CA PRO A 110 -0.83 -6.87 -11.54
C PRO A 110 0.50 -6.13 -11.42
N ILE A 111 0.88 -5.76 -10.19
CA ILE A 111 2.15 -5.05 -9.92
C ILE A 111 3.27 -5.99 -9.45
N ALA A 112 2.94 -7.22 -9.08
CA ALA A 112 3.90 -8.24 -8.68
C ALA A 112 3.38 -9.66 -8.98
N ARG A 113 4.32 -10.59 -9.14
CA ARG A 113 4.11 -12.05 -9.25
C ARG A 113 5.17 -12.75 -8.42
N GLY A 114 4.79 -13.86 -7.81
CA GLY A 114 5.63 -14.67 -6.95
C GLY A 114 4.72 -15.55 -6.12
N GLY A 115 4.98 -16.85 -6.11
CA GLY A 115 4.22 -17.81 -5.33
C GLY A 115 4.44 -17.53 -3.86
N TYR A 116 3.33 -17.51 -3.10
CA TYR A 116 3.36 -17.74 -1.67
C TYR A 116 3.97 -19.14 -1.50
N ALA A 117 5.27 -19.21 -1.23
CA ALA A 117 5.85 -20.46 -0.76
C ALA A 117 5.23 -20.69 0.63
N VAL A 118 4.08 -21.36 0.64
CA VAL A 118 3.73 -22.22 1.76
C VAL A 118 4.92 -23.16 1.85
N GLN A 119 5.79 -22.96 2.86
CA GLN A 119 6.52 -24.10 3.36
C GLN A 119 5.42 -25.03 3.84
N ALA A 120 5.06 -25.99 2.99
CA ALA A 120 4.37 -27.17 3.44
C ALA A 120 5.41 -27.90 4.29
N ASP A 121 5.41 -27.60 5.58
CA ASP A 121 5.89 -28.47 6.62
C ASP A 121 5.08 -29.77 6.53
N GLY A 122 5.56 -30.64 5.64
CA GLY A 122 5.24 -32.05 5.64
C GLY A 122 5.89 -32.76 6.82
N SER A 123 5.21 -33.83 7.23
CA SER A 123 5.45 -34.80 8.32
C SER A 123 5.15 -34.36 9.75
#